data_AF-A0A4V1SAP7-F1
#
_entry.id   AF-A0A4V1SAP7-F1
#
_cell.length_a   1.000
_cell.length_b   1.000
_cell.length_c   1.000
_cell.angle_alpha   90.00
_cell.angle_beta   90.00
_cell.angle_gamma   90.00
#
_symmetry.space_group_name_H-M   'P 1'
#
loop_
_entity.id
_entity.type
_entity.pdbx_description
1 polymer ?
#
loop_
_entity_poly.entity_id
_entity_poly.type
_entity_poly.pdbx_seq_one_letter_code
_entity_poly.pdbx_strand_id
1 'polypeptide(L)' 'MPRLLAALLLLIGSSFPALAQFSLPGGSSTSAVMVPENSTIAPGKPFTVAMKLTHPAEWHSYYKNSGG' A
#
# COMPACT_ATOMS: atom_id res chain seq x y z
N MET A 1 -17.27 34.56 29.10
CA MET A 1 -15.85 34.20 28.94
C MET A 1 -15.59 32.82 28.32
N PRO A 2 -16.27 31.70 28.67
CA PRO A 2 -15.89 30.38 28.14
C PRO A 2 -16.17 30.20 26.64
N ARG A 3 -17.22 30.87 26.12
CA ARG A 3 -17.58 30.84 24.69
C ARG A 3 -16.56 31.53 23.78
N LEU A 4 -15.97 32.62 24.24
CA LEU A 4 -14.90 33.34 23.53
C LEU A 4 -13.61 32.53 23.52
N LEU A 5 -13.28 31.90 24.65
CA LEU A 5 -12.11 31.01 24.74
C LEU A 5 -12.26 29.79 23.82
N ALA A 6 -13.44 29.18 23.77
CA ALA A 6 -13.73 28.07 22.87
C ALA A 6 -13.62 28.47 21.39
N ALA A 7 -14.13 29.65 21.02
CA ALA A 7 -14.02 30.17 19.66
C ALA A 7 -12.56 30.42 19.25
N LEU A 8 -11.76 30.98 20.17
CA LEU A 8 -10.34 31.23 19.93
C LEU A 8 -9.54 29.94 19.73
N LEU A 9 -9.80 28.91 20.55
CA LEU A 9 -9.16 27.60 20.42
C LEU A 9 -9.52 26.92 19.10
N LEU A 10 -10.75 27.10 18.62
CA LEU A 10 -11.22 26.53 17.36
C LEU A 10 -10.54 27.18 16.16
N LEU A 11 -10.38 28.51 16.18
CA LEU A 11 -9.64 29.26 15.15
C LEU A 11 -8.16 28.87 15.10
N ILE A 12 -7.54 28.68 16.26
CA ILE A 12 -6.14 28.24 16.35
C ILE A 12 -6.00 26.81 15.81
N GLY A 13 -6.90 25.90 16.21
CA GLY A 13 -6.91 24.51 15.73
C GLY A 13 -7.11 24.36 14.23
N SER A 14 -7.93 25.22 13.60
CA SER A 14 -8.15 25.20 12.15
C SER A 14 -7.01 25.78 11.31
N SER A 15 -6.03 26.44 11.95
CA SER A 15 -4.90 27.06 11.24
C SER A 15 -3.72 26.10 11.03
N PHE A 16 -3.75 24.91 11.63
CA PHE A 16 -2.72 23.90 11.43
C PHE A 16 -2.96 23.16 10.11
N PRO A 17 -1.98 23.10 9.19
CA PRO A 17 -2.11 22.28 8.01
C PRO A 17 -2.23 20.81 8.43
N ALA A 18 -3.28 20.14 7.97
CA ALA A 18 -3.39 18.70 8.07
C ALA A 18 -2.35 18.07 7.13
N LEU A 19 -1.14 17.85 7.64
CA LEU A 19 -0.11 17.13 6.89
C LEU A 19 -0.48 15.65 6.89
N ALA A 20 -1.04 15.18 5.78
CA ALA A 20 -1.12 13.75 5.53
C ALA A 20 0.31 13.20 5.49
N GLN A 21 0.59 12.20 6.33
CA GLN A 21 1.90 11.55 6.38
C GLN A 21 2.06 10.65 5.15
N PHE A 22 2.31 11.27 3.99
CA PHE A 22 2.60 10.56 2.76
C PHE A 22 4.11 10.29 2.71
N SER A 23 4.48 9.06 3.04
CA SER A 23 5.80 8.53 2.77
C SER A 23 5.73 7.78 1.45
N LEU A 24 6.48 8.23 0.43
CA LEU A 24 6.87 7.31 -0.63
C LEU A 24 7.65 6.15 0.02
N PRO A 25 7.40 4.88 -0.32
CA PRO A 25 8.16 3.76 0.24
C PRO A 25 9.57 3.76 -0.36
N GLY A 26 10.39 4.70 0.07
CA GLY A 26 11.79 4.84 -0.31
C GLY A 26 12.66 4.08 0.68
N GLY A 27 12.73 2.76 0.55
CA GLY A 27 13.69 1.97 1.33
C GLY A 27 13.48 0.47 1.23
N SER A 28 12.23 0.01 1.41
CA SER A 28 11.89 -1.41 1.40
C SER A 28 10.53 -1.61 0.77
N SER A 29 10.47 -2.49 -0.23
CA SER A 29 9.22 -2.89 -0.89
C SER A 29 9.24 -4.39 -1.15
N THR A 30 8.05 -4.95 -1.39
CA THR A 30 7.95 -6.33 -1.88
C THR A 30 8.46 -6.40 -3.31
N SER A 31 9.38 -7.32 -3.58
CA SER A 31 9.77 -7.65 -4.95
C SER A 31 8.85 -8.73 -5.53
N ALA A 32 8.46 -8.57 -6.79
CA ALA A 32 7.65 -9.54 -7.53
C ALA A 32 8.38 -9.97 -8.80
N VAL A 33 8.48 -11.28 -9.02
CA VAL A 33 9.08 -11.86 -10.22
C VAL A 33 8.11 -12.86 -10.84
N MET A 34 7.91 -12.74 -12.15
CA MET A 34 7.13 -13.68 -12.95
C MET A 34 8.06 -14.73 -13.54
N VAL A 35 7.79 -16.00 -13.27
CA VAL A 35 8.59 -17.14 -13.75
C VAL A 35 7.72 -17.95 -14.71
N PRO A 36 7.93 -17.84 -16.02
CA PRO A 36 7.15 -18.58 -17.00
C PRO A 36 7.57 -20.06 -17.02
N GLU A 37 6.61 -20.95 -17.26
CA GLU A 37 6.86 -22.38 -17.49
C GLU A 37 7.72 -22.63 -18.74
N ASN A 38 7.50 -21.84 -19.80
CA ASN A 38 8.18 -21.96 -21.08
C ASN A 38 8.83 -20.63 -21.48
N SER A 39 9.95 -20.69 -22.21
CA SER A 39 10.61 -19.50 -22.77
C SER A 39 9.83 -18.85 -23.91
N THR A 40 8.88 -19.56 -24.51
CA THR A 40 8.06 -19.11 -25.64
C THR A 40 6.66 -19.68 -25.54
N ILE A 41 5.64 -18.94 -26.01
CA ILE A 41 4.24 -19.36 -25.99
C ILE A 41 3.67 -19.47 -27.42
N ALA A 42 2.64 -20.29 -27.60
CA ALA A 42 1.96 -20.45 -28.88
C ALA A 42 0.53 -19.86 -28.84
N PRO A 43 0.04 -19.29 -29.94
CA PRO A 43 -1.33 -18.78 -30.02
C PRO A 43 -2.37 -19.86 -29.68
N GLY A 44 -3.37 -19.48 -28.90
CA GLY A 44 -4.50 -20.35 -28.52
C GLY A 44 -4.15 -21.46 -27.52
N LYS A 45 -2.91 -21.54 -27.04
CA LYS A 45 -2.51 -22.53 -26.03
C LYS A 45 -2.39 -21.87 -24.65
N PRO A 46 -2.96 -22.47 -23.59
CA PRO A 46 -2.72 -22.00 -22.23
C PRO A 46 -1.25 -22.22 -21.85
N PHE A 47 -0.78 -21.40 -20.91
CA PHE A 47 0.56 -21.50 -20.34
C PHE A 47 0.52 -21.09 -18.87
N THR A 48 1.47 -21.60 -18.09
CA THR A 48 1.57 -21.28 -16.66
C THR A 48 2.63 -20.21 -16.43
N VAL A 49 2.35 -19.29 -15.51
CA VAL A 49 3.35 -18.38 -14.97
C VAL A 49 3.24 -18.38 -13.45
N ALA A 50 4.33 -18.69 -12.78
CA ALA A 50 4.41 -18.55 -11.34
C ALA A 50 4.75 -17.10 -10.98
N MET A 51 4.14 -16.59 -9.91
CA MET A 51 4.53 -15.31 -9.32
C MET A 51 5.26 -15.57 -8.01
N LYS A 52 6.51 -15.13 -7.92
CA LYS A 52 7.29 -15.15 -6.68
C LYS A 52 7.24 -13.77 -6.05
N LEU A 53 6.76 -13.71 -4.80
CA LEU A 53 6.80 -12.51 -3.97
C LEU A 53 7.89 -12.66 -2.92
N THR A 54 8.65 -11.59 -2.66
CA THR A 54 9.64 -11.54 -1.57
C THR A 54 9.36 -10.31 -0.73
N HIS A 55 8.92 -10.56 0.50
CA HIS A 55 8.50 -9.54 1.45
C HIS A 55 9.67 -9.17 2.38
N PRO A 56 9.81 -7.88 2.75
CA PRO A 56 10.55 -7.51 3.94
C PRO A 56 9.96 -8.18 5.20
N ALA A 57 10.75 -8.23 6.28
CA ALA A 57 10.28 -8.77 7.56
C ALA A 57 8.97 -8.08 8.01
N GLU A 58 8.04 -8.84 8.56
CA GLU A 58 6.70 -8.39 9.01
C GLU A 58 5.75 -7.89 7.91
N TRP A 59 6.08 -8.06 6.63
CA TRP A 59 5.19 -7.72 5.52
C TRP A 59 4.45 -8.97 5.02
N HIS A 60 3.18 -8.78 4.66
CA HIS A 60 2.29 -9.86 4.25
C HIS A 60 1.54 -9.52 2.97
N SER A 61 1.26 -10.55 2.16
CA SER A 61 0.26 -10.48 1.10
C SER A 61 -1.05 -11.09 1.56
N TYR A 62 -2.15 -10.65 0.95
CA TYR A 62 -3.48 -11.17 1.21
C TYR A 62 -3.99 -11.91 -0.03
N TYR A 63 -4.69 -13.02 0.19
CA TYR A 63 -5.48 -13.66 -0.84
C TYR A 63 -6.74 -12.83 -1.14
N LYS A 64 -7.33 -13.07 -2.32
CA LYS A 64 -8.67 -12.54 -2.60
C LYS A 64 -9.65 -13.11 -1.57
N ASN A 65 -10.45 -12.25 -0.96
CA ASN A 65 -11.39 -12.59 0.12
C ASN A 65 -10.69 -13.18 1.36
N SER A 66 -9.59 -12.57 1.83
CA SER A 66 -8.86 -13.02 3.03
C SER A 66 -9.60 -12.79 4.35
N GLY A 67 -10.93 -12.65 4.33
CA GLY A 67 -11.73 -12.53 5.54
C GLY A 67 -11.41 -13.71 6.45
N GLY A 68 -10.81 -13.41 7.61
CA GLY A 68 -10.41 -14.41 8.59
C GLY A 68 -11.58 -15.25 9.07
#